data_AF-A0A2E7D310-F1
#
_entry.id   AF-A0A2E7D310-F1
#
_cell.length_a   1.000
_cell.length_b   1.000
_cell.length_c   1.000
_cell.angle_alpha   90.00
_cell.angle_beta   90.00
_cell.angle_gamma   90.00
#
_symmetry.space_group_name_H-M   'P 1'
#
loop_
_entity.id
_entity.type
_entity.pdbx_description
1 polymer ?
#
loop_
_entity_poly.entity_id
_entity_poly.type
_entity_poly.pdbx_seq_one_letter_code
_entity_poly.pdbx_strand_id
1 'polypeptide(L)'
;MRALLVILLLTAVTGCGSAPDLSSVKANMAAEQLAIAEPIADSVGIIFVPIPAGEFQMGTPKDKNKKRGGRGNSDRPAHRVQITTPFYLSSCEITQEQFRDCDGGFPLERSAVG
;
A
#
# COMPACT_ATOMS: atom_id res chain seq x y z
N MET A 1 0.45 -51.02 27.99
CA MET A 1 -0.28 -49.74 28.16
C MET A 1 0.74 -48.61 28.30
N ARG A 2 1.41 -48.28 27.19
CA ARG A 2 2.50 -47.30 27.07
C ARG A 2 2.52 -46.82 25.61
N ALA A 3 1.61 -45.92 25.28
CA ALA A 3 1.62 -45.12 24.05
C ALA A 3 0.31 -44.34 24.08
N LEU A 4 0.39 -43.04 24.39
CA LEU A 4 -0.65 -42.01 24.12
C LEU A 4 -0.42 -40.72 24.92
N LEU A 5 0.62 -40.65 25.76
CA LEU A 5 1.13 -39.40 26.30
C LEU A 5 2.27 -38.94 25.39
N VAL A 6 2.25 -37.67 24.94
CA VAL A 6 3.35 -36.96 24.25
C VAL A 6 3.44 -37.11 22.72
N ILE A 7 2.35 -36.81 21.99
CA ILE A 7 2.45 -36.19 20.66
C ILE A 7 1.95 -34.76 20.84
N LEU A 8 2.84 -33.92 21.36
CA LEU A 8 3.68 -33.01 20.58
C LEU A 8 2.89 -31.73 20.23
N LEU A 9 3.03 -30.84 21.19
CA LEU A 9 2.50 -29.49 21.31
C LEU A 9 3.31 -28.55 20.39
N LEU A 10 3.20 -28.71 19.06
CA LEU A 10 3.99 -27.90 18.12
C LEU A 10 3.25 -27.59 16.81
N THR A 11 2.05 -27.02 16.86
CA THR A 11 1.63 -26.14 15.75
C THR A 11 2.34 -24.81 15.95
N ALA A 12 3.57 -24.77 15.44
CA ALA A 12 4.40 -23.59 15.41
C ALA A 12 3.69 -22.44 14.70
N VAL A 13 3.81 -21.28 15.33
CA VAL A 13 3.48 -19.95 14.80
C VAL A 13 4.04 -19.80 13.39
N THR A 14 3.20 -19.41 12.43
CA THR A 14 3.67 -18.74 11.22
C THR A 14 2.64 -17.72 10.73
N GLY A 15 2.21 -16.87 11.65
CA GLY A 15 1.73 -15.53 11.28
C GLY A 15 2.93 -14.64 11.01
N CYS A 16 3.73 -14.96 10.00
CA CYS A 16 4.64 -14.00 9.43
C CYS A 16 3.76 -13.05 8.64
N GLY A 17 3.69 -11.77 9.04
CA GLY A 17 3.20 -10.72 8.15
C GLY A 17 4.16 -10.63 6.98
N SER A 18 4.02 -11.55 6.03
CA SER A 18 4.83 -11.60 4.82
C SER A 18 4.55 -10.33 4.03
N ALA A 19 5.62 -9.68 3.57
CA ALA A 19 5.51 -8.62 2.58
C ALA A 19 4.57 -9.08 1.44
N PRO A 20 3.76 -8.18 0.87
CA PRO A 20 2.92 -8.53 -0.26
C PRO A 20 3.78 -9.15 -1.36
N ASP A 21 3.36 -10.30 -1.89
CA ASP A 21 3.98 -10.96 -3.02
C ASP A 21 3.28 -10.51 -4.32
N LEU A 22 4.01 -10.52 -5.44
CA LEU A 22 3.46 -10.10 -6.72
C LEU A 22 2.21 -10.90 -7.11
N SER A 23 2.20 -12.20 -6.80
CA SER A 23 1.09 -13.10 -7.10
C SER A 23 -0.16 -12.75 -6.29
N SER A 24 0.01 -12.43 -5.01
CA SER A 24 -1.11 -12.06 -4.14
C SER A 24 -1.66 -10.68 -4.50
N VAL A 25 -0.80 -9.73 -4.90
CA VAL A 25 -1.25 -8.43 -5.42
C VAL A 25 -2.03 -8.62 -6.72
N LYS A 26 -1.48 -9.36 -7.69
CA LYS A 26 -2.13 -9.62 -9.00
C LYS A 26 -3.51 -10.27 -8.83
N ALA A 27 -3.66 -11.20 -7.88
CA ALA A 27 -4.92 -11.88 -7.61
C ALA A 27 -6.03 -10.95 -7.06
N ASN A 28 -5.67 -9.84 -6.43
CA ASN A 28 -6.62 -8.88 -5.85
C ASN A 28 -6.88 -7.66 -6.75
N MET A 29 -6.23 -7.57 -7.92
CA MET A 29 -6.41 -6.46 -8.85
C MET A 29 -7.73 -6.55 -9.60
N ALA A 30 -8.29 -5.39 -9.95
CA ALA A 30 -9.45 -5.33 -10.83
C ALA A 30 -9.07 -5.75 -12.27
N ALA A 31 -10.02 -6.37 -12.98
CA ALA A 31 -9.82 -6.81 -14.36
C ALA A 31 -9.40 -5.67 -15.30
N GLU A 32 -9.90 -4.45 -15.06
CA GLU A 32 -9.56 -3.26 -15.85
C GLU A 32 -8.09 -2.85 -15.68
N GLN A 33 -7.52 -3.05 -14.49
CA GLN A 33 -6.10 -2.78 -14.26
C GLN A 33 -5.22 -3.82 -14.97
N LEU A 34 -5.60 -5.09 -14.90
CA LEU A 34 -4.89 -6.20 -15.56
C LEU A 34 -4.96 -6.14 -17.10
N ALA A 35 -6.00 -5.50 -17.65
CA ALA A 35 -6.14 -5.33 -19.09
C ALA A 35 -5.14 -4.32 -19.69
N ILE A 36 -4.61 -3.41 -18.86
CA ILE A 36 -3.72 -2.34 -19.30
C ILE A 36 -2.26 -2.74 -19.14
N ALA A 37 -1.90 -3.27 -17.97
CA ALA A 37 -0.55 -3.75 -17.71
C ALA A 37 -0.51 -4.76 -16.56
N GLU A 38 0.61 -5.47 -16.44
CA GLU A 38 0.88 -6.31 -15.28
C GLU A 38 1.49 -5.49 -14.14
N PRO A 39 1.26 -5.87 -12.86
CA PRO A 39 2.01 -5.32 -11.75
C PRO A 39 3.49 -5.67 -11.89
N ILE A 40 4.36 -4.76 -11.46
CA ILE A 40 5.81 -4.92 -11.53
C ILE A 40 6.42 -4.83 -10.14
N ALA A 41 7.56 -5.49 -9.95
CA ALA A 41 8.37 -5.36 -8.75
C ALA A 41 9.71 -4.72 -9.12
N ASP A 42 10.16 -3.75 -8.33
CA ASP A 42 11.51 -3.21 -8.44
C ASP A 42 12.52 -4.10 -7.68
N SER A 43 13.81 -3.85 -7.88
CA SER A 43 14.97 -4.52 -7.26
C SER A 43 14.93 -4.57 -5.72
N VAL A 44 14.28 -3.60 -5.08
CA VAL A 44 14.11 -3.51 -3.62
C VAL A 44 12.83 -4.21 -3.14
N GLY A 45 12.09 -4.86 -4.04
CA GLY A 45 10.86 -5.60 -3.70
C GLY A 45 9.63 -4.71 -3.49
N ILE A 46 9.63 -3.48 -3.99
CA ILE A 46 8.44 -2.62 -4.01
C ILE A 46 7.55 -3.06 -5.18
N ILE A 47 6.29 -3.37 -4.91
CA ILE A 47 5.31 -3.74 -5.93
C ILE A 47 4.52 -2.51 -6.37
N PHE A 48 4.47 -2.31 -7.68
CA PHE A 48 3.71 -1.26 -8.32
C PHE A 48 2.56 -1.85 -9.14
N VAL A 49 1.39 -1.24 -8.99
CA VAL A 49 0.18 -1.59 -9.74
C VAL A 49 -0.16 -0.50 -10.75
N PRO A 50 -0.65 -0.86 -11.94
CA PRO A 50 -1.12 0.12 -12.92
C PRO A 50 -2.45 0.73 -12.49
N ILE A 51 -2.53 2.05 -12.61
CA ILE A 51 -3.74 2.85 -12.46
C ILE A 51 -4.24 3.23 -13.86
N PRO A 52 -5.46 2.83 -14.24
CA PRO A 52 -6.02 3.13 -15.56
C PRO A 52 -6.21 4.63 -15.76
N ALA A 53 -6.19 5.04 -17.03
CA ALA A 53 -6.77 6.33 -17.40
C ALA A 53 -8.27 6.32 -17.10
N GLY A 54 -8.82 7.43 -16.62
CA GLY A 54 -10.20 7.49 -16.18
C GLY A 54 -10.55 8.79 -15.48
N GLU A 55 -11.76 8.86 -14.97
CA GLU A 55 -12.26 10.03 -14.26
C GLU A 55 -12.81 9.64 -12.90
N PHE A 56 -12.55 10.49 -11.90
CA PHE A 56 -13.12 10.31 -10.57
C PHE A 56 -13.42 11.65 -9.91
N GLN A 57 -14.26 11.60 -8.89
CA GLN A 57 -14.62 12.75 -8.10
C GLN A 57 -13.63 12.88 -6.92
N MET A 58 -12.75 13.88 -6.96
CA MET A 58 -11.78 14.12 -5.88
C MET A 58 -12.32 15.13 -4.88
N GLY A 59 -12.10 14.84 -3.60
CA GLY A 59 -12.39 15.71 -2.48
C GLY A 59 -13.80 15.57 -1.91
N THR A 60 -14.08 16.37 -0.88
CA THR A 60 -15.32 16.26 -0.12
C THR A 60 -16.44 17.12 -0.75
N PRO A 61 -17.63 16.55 -1.03
CA PRO A 61 -18.78 17.32 -1.51
C PRO A 61 -19.11 18.48 -0.58
N LYS A 62 -19.56 19.60 -1.15
CA LYS A 62 -19.93 20.79 -0.39
C LYS A 62 -21.27 20.56 0.33
N ASP A 63 -21.22 19.96 1.52
CA ASP A 63 -22.38 19.92 2.42
C ASP A 63 -22.49 21.23 3.19
N LYS A 64 -23.65 21.89 3.08
CA LYS A 64 -23.97 23.15 3.78
C LYS A 64 -24.15 22.95 5.29
N ASN A 65 -24.45 21.73 5.74
CA ASN A 65 -24.77 21.41 7.14
C ASN A 65 -23.58 20.86 7.95
N LYS A 66 -22.48 20.49 7.30
CA LYS A 66 -21.30 19.92 7.96
C LYS A 66 -20.34 21.03 8.40
N LYS A 67 -20.37 21.38 9.70
CA LYS A 67 -19.51 22.38 10.33
C LYS A 67 -18.03 22.17 9.95
N ARG A 68 -17.32 23.27 9.71
CA ARG A 68 -15.87 23.30 9.45
C ARG A 68 -15.12 22.89 10.73
N GLY A 69 -14.84 21.61 10.90
CA GLY A 69 -14.00 21.11 11.97
C GLY A 69 -12.65 20.66 11.40
N GLY A 70 -11.56 21.36 11.76
CA GLY A 70 -10.19 21.00 11.37
C GLY A 70 -9.60 21.78 10.19
N ARG A 71 -8.26 21.77 10.12
CA ARG A 71 -7.36 22.62 9.33
C ARG A 71 -7.77 22.70 7.84
N GLY A 72 -8.27 23.87 7.42
CA GLY A 72 -8.36 24.31 6.02
C GLY A 72 -9.49 23.70 5.18
N ASN A 73 -10.18 24.54 4.40
CA ASN A 73 -11.17 24.12 3.39
C ASN A 73 -10.51 23.55 2.11
N SER A 74 -9.27 23.07 2.17
CA SER A 74 -8.49 22.72 0.96
C SER A 74 -9.03 21.47 0.24
N ASP A 75 -9.70 20.57 0.94
CA ASP A 75 -10.32 19.37 0.38
C ASP A 75 -11.75 19.63 -0.17
N ARG A 76 -12.16 20.89 -0.31
CA ARG A 76 -13.50 21.27 -0.80
C ARG A 76 -13.39 22.36 -1.88
N PRO A 77 -14.33 22.41 -2.84
CA PRO A 77 -15.38 21.42 -3.09
C PRO A 77 -14.84 20.19 -3.83
N ALA A 78 -15.61 19.11 -3.81
CA ALA A 78 -15.33 18.01 -4.71
C ALA A 78 -15.33 18.48 -6.17
N HIS A 79 -14.33 18.08 -6.94
CA HIS A 79 -14.21 18.38 -8.38
C HIS A 79 -13.85 17.12 -9.17
N ARG A 80 -14.23 17.09 -10.45
CA ARG A 80 -13.93 15.97 -11.35
C ARG A 80 -12.47 16.06 -11.78
N VAL A 81 -11.73 14.98 -11.59
CA VAL A 81 -10.33 14.83 -12.02
C VAL A 81 -10.28 13.77 -13.11
N GLN A 82 -9.52 14.05 -14.16
CA GLN A 82 -9.27 13.14 -15.27
C GLN A 82 -7.79 12.74 -15.28
N ILE A 83 -7.54 11.44 -15.19
CA ILE A 83 -6.23 10.84 -15.43
C ILE A 83 -6.19 10.48 -16.91
N THR A 84 -5.40 11.21 -17.69
CA THR A 84 -5.31 11.02 -19.15
C THR A 84 -4.36 9.90 -19.55
N THR A 85 -3.34 9.65 -18.73
CA THR A 85 -2.29 8.67 -19.00
C THR A 85 -2.23 7.68 -17.85
N PRO A 86 -2.29 6.36 -18.11
CA PRO A 86 -2.09 5.36 -17.08
C PRO A 86 -0.70 5.50 -16.45
N PHE A 87 -0.60 5.23 -15.15
CA PHE A 87 0.68 5.28 -14.42
C PHE A 87 0.73 4.21 -13.34
N TYR A 88 1.91 3.97 -12.80
CA TYR A 88 2.14 3.00 -11.74
C TYR A 88 2.13 3.66 -10.36
N LEU A 89 1.48 3.01 -9.38
CA LEU A 89 1.48 3.42 -7.98
C LEU A 89 1.88 2.23 -7.10
N SER A 90 2.63 2.48 -6.01
CA SER A 90 2.98 1.41 -5.08
C SER A 90 1.72 0.83 -4.44
N SER A 91 1.65 -0.49 -4.29
CA SER A 91 0.50 -1.16 -3.68
C SER A 91 0.36 -0.83 -2.19
N CYS A 92 1.46 -0.48 -1.55
CA CYS A 92 1.56 -0.13 -0.13
C CYS A 92 2.48 1.07 0.06
N GLU A 93 2.44 1.63 1.27
CA GLU A 93 3.43 2.60 1.72
C GLU A 93 4.83 1.97 1.73
N ILE A 94 5.84 2.79 1.43
CA ILE A 94 7.23 2.35 1.41
C ILE A 94 7.71 2.09 2.85
N THR A 95 8.32 0.94 3.10
CA THR A 95 8.86 0.61 4.42
C THR A 95 10.20 1.31 4.66
N GLN A 96 10.60 1.50 5.92
CA GLN A 96 11.91 2.08 6.23
C GLN A 96 13.08 1.23 5.73
N GLU A 97 12.91 -0.08 5.67
CA GLU A 97 13.89 -0.99 5.09
C GLU A 97 14.04 -0.73 3.60
N GLN A 98 12.92 -0.72 2.85
CA GLN A 98 12.93 -0.41 1.42
C GLN A 98 13.49 0.98 1.11
N PHE A 99 13.15 1.99 1.92
CA PHE A 99 13.70 3.34 1.77
C PHE A 99 15.23 3.35 1.92
N ARG A 100 15.75 2.71 2.97
CA ARG A 100 17.21 2.63 3.23
C ARG A 100 17.95 1.92 2.10
N ASP A 101 17.35 0.86 1.57
CA ASP A 101 17.94 0.06 0.49
C ASP A 101 17.88 0.77 -0.87
N CYS A 102 16.87 1.62 -1.09
CA CYS A 102 16.74 2.47 -2.27
C CYS A 102 17.70 3.67 -2.26
N ASP A 103 17.90 4.32 -1.11
CA ASP A 103 18.60 5.61 -0.98
C ASP A 103 20.13 5.46 -0.81
N GLY A 104 20.68 4.25 -0.94
CA GLY A 104 22.12 4.03 -0.86
C GLY A 104 22.75 4.37 0.51
N GLY A 105 21.95 4.44 1.57
CA GLY A 105 22.42 4.58 2.95
C GLY A 105 22.57 6.01 3.47
N PHE A 106 21.66 6.95 3.18
CA PHE A 106 21.60 8.18 3.97
C PHE A 106 21.00 7.89 5.37
N PRO A 107 21.73 8.16 6.46
CA PRO A 107 21.19 8.00 7.79
C PRO A 107 20.18 9.12 8.01
N LEU A 108 18.90 8.77 8.18
CA LEU A 108 17.97 9.66 8.86
C LEU A 108 18.52 9.80 10.29
N GLU A 109 19.21 10.91 10.57
CA GLU A 109 19.73 11.20 11.90
C GLU A 109 18.63 10.97 12.93
N ARG A 110 18.77 9.92 13.74
CA ARG A 110 18.21 9.95 15.09
C ARG A 110 19.18 10.78 15.90
N SER A 111 18.97 12.09 15.94
CA SER A 111 19.47 12.93 17.02
C SER A 111 18.80 12.46 18.30
N ALA A 112 19.35 11.39 18.89
CA ALA A 112 19.09 10.99 20.26
C ALA A 112 19.70 12.08 21.15
N VAL A 113 18.89 13.07 21.48
CA VAL A 113 19.21 14.04 22.52
C VAL A 113 19.13 13.27 23.84
N GLY A 114 20.30 13.03 24.44
CA GLY A 114 20.45 12.62 25.83
C GLY A 114 20.23 13.77 26.80
#